data_AF-A0A7C6WAN5-F1
#
_entry.id   AF-A0A7C6WAN5-F1
#
_cell.length_a   1.000
_cell.length_b   1.000
_cell.length_c   1.000
_cell.angle_alpha   90.00
_cell.angle_beta   90.00
_cell.angle_gamma   90.00
#
_symmetry.space_group_name_H-M   'P 1'
#
loop_
_entity.id
_entity.type
_entity.pdbx_description
1 polymer ?
#
loop_
_entity_poly.entity_id
_entity_poly.type
_entity_poly.pdbx_seq_one_letter_code
_entity_poly.pdbx_strand_id
1 'polypeptide(L)' 'MPKFNARPPYTDLKIVVRPMSRNQNTGRFTPGKLIKFQNGTYETNDKEELKVLRDPERGFGAYIFEEKEEGAE' A
#
# COMPACT_ATOMS: atom_id res chain seq x y z
N MET A 1 3.77 -9.68 -10.69
CA MET A 1 3.13 -9.06 -9.51
C MET A 1 3.42 -7.58 -9.58
N PRO A 2 2.44 -6.67 -9.47
CA PRO A 2 2.72 -5.24 -9.38
C PRO A 2 3.74 -4.95 -8.29
N LYS A 3 4.81 -4.24 -8.67
CA LYS A 3 5.89 -3.84 -7.80
C LYS A 3 5.88 -2.33 -7.66
N PHE A 4 6.02 -1.85 -6.44
CA PHE A 4 5.99 -0.45 -6.10
C PHE A 4 7.31 -0.05 -5.46
N ASN A 5 7.82 1.11 -5.85
CA ASN A 5 9.00 1.71 -5.24
C ASN A 5 8.70 3.06 -4.65
N ALA A 6 9.07 3.22 -3.38
CA ALA A 6 9.09 4.47 -2.65
C ALA A 6 10.50 5.07 -2.73
N ARG A 7 10.61 6.31 -3.22
CA ARG A 7 11.92 7.00 -3.28
C ARG A 7 12.40 7.42 -1.88
N PRO A 8 13.72 7.54 -1.64
CA PRO A 8 14.23 8.14 -0.41
C PRO A 8 13.58 9.51 -0.14
N PRO A 9 13.24 9.83 1.13
CA PRO A 9 13.55 9.11 2.37
C PRO A 9 12.53 8.01 2.78
N TYR A 10 11.61 7.61 1.90
CA TYR A 10 10.46 6.76 2.24
C TYR A 10 10.72 5.25 2.13
N THR A 11 11.95 4.80 2.41
CA THR A 11 12.35 3.38 2.26
C THR A 11 11.61 2.44 3.21
N ASP A 12 11.21 2.93 4.39
CA ASP A 12 10.48 2.17 5.40
C ASP A 12 9.02 2.63 5.56
N LEU A 13 8.43 3.11 4.47
CA LEU A 13 7.08 3.65 4.45
C LEU A 13 6.05 2.61 4.90
N LYS A 14 5.12 3.04 5.75
CA LYS A 14 3.99 2.23 6.22
C LYS A 14 2.69 2.89 5.80
N ILE A 15 1.83 2.14 5.10
CA ILE A 15 0.55 2.65 4.60
C ILE A 15 -0.59 1.85 5.20
N VAL A 16 -1.50 2.55 5.86
CA VAL A 16 -2.71 1.94 6.41
C VAL A 16 -3.71 1.71 5.27
N VAL A 17 -3.96 0.43 4.96
CA VAL A 17 -4.99 0.02 4.00
C VAL A 17 -6.35 0.11 4.69
N ARG A 18 -6.47 -0.52 5.87
CA ARG A 18 -7.66 -0.50 6.71
C ARG A 18 -7.26 -0.35 8.17
N PRO A 19 -7.80 0.64 8.91
CA PRO A 19 -7.57 0.72 10.34
C PRO A 19 -8.18 -0.49 11.05
N MET A 20 -7.59 -0.88 12.17
CA MET A 20 -8.24 -1.82 13.07
C MET A 20 -9.52 -1.17 13.60
N SER A 21 -10.60 -1.93 13.64
CA SER A 21 -11.89 -1.44 14.13
C SER A 21 -12.43 -2.37 15.20
N ARG A 22 -13.14 -1.81 16.18
CA ARG A 22 -13.87 -2.56 17.19
C ARG A 22 -15.35 -2.32 16.96
N ASN A 23 -16.10 -3.39 16.75
CA ASN A 23 -17.54 -3.32 16.70
C ASN A 23 -18.07 -3.04 18.11
N GLN A 24 -18.68 -1.88 18.31
CA GLN A 24 -19.18 -1.45 19.64
C GLN A 24 -20.33 -2.32 20.15
N ASN A 25 -21.13 -2.92 19.25
CA ASN A 25 -22.29 -3.73 19.61
C ASN A 25 -21.92 -5.18 19.98
N THR A 26 -20.91 -5.75 19.31
CA THR A 26 -20.51 -7.16 19.52
C THR A 26 -19.21 -7.30 20.28
N GLY A 27 -18.49 -6.20 20.53
CA GLY A 27 -17.16 -6.18 21.14
C GLY A 27 -16.05 -6.78 20.28
N ARG A 28 -16.37 -7.34 19.10
CA ARG A 28 -15.40 -8.03 18.22
C ARG A 28 -14.46 -7.04 17.56
N PHE A 29 -13.19 -7.45 17.45
CA PHE A 29 -12.17 -6.70 16.73
C PHE A 29 -12.07 -7.20 15.28
N THR A 30 -12.07 -6.26 14.33
CA THR A 30 -11.71 -6.52 12.95
C THR A 30 -10.26 -6.10 12.75
N PRO A 31 -9.37 -7.03 12.34
CA PRO A 31 -7.96 -6.72 12.17
C PRO A 31 -7.77 -5.65 11.10
N GLY A 32 -6.87 -4.70 11.39
CA GLY A 32 -6.40 -3.74 10.41
C GLY A 32 -5.52 -4.40 9.35
N LYS A 33 -5.21 -3.67 8.30
CA LYS A 33 -4.31 -4.09 7.23
C LYS A 33 -3.36 -2.95 6.89
N LEU A 34 -2.08 -3.29 6.78
CA LEU A 34 -1.01 -2.32 6.62
C LEU A 34 0.03 -2.84 5.64
N ILE A 35 0.41 -1.99 4.69
CA ILE A 35 1.51 -2.20 3.75
C ILE A 35 2.79 -1.70 4.42
N LYS A 36 3.87 -2.47 4.33
CA LYS A 36 5.21 -2.08 4.79
C LYS A 36 6.17 -2.19 3.61
N PHE A 37 6.69 -1.06 3.16
CA PHE A 37 7.81 -1.07 2.23
C PHE A 37 9.04 -1.58 2.96
N GLN A 38 9.83 -2.40 2.28
CA GLN A 38 11.12 -2.88 2.76
C GLN A 38 12.18 -2.39 1.78
N ASN A 39 13.14 -1.60 2.26
CA ASN A 39 14.16 -0.97 1.43
C ASN A 39 13.58 -0.16 0.25
N GLY A 40 12.40 0.44 0.44
CA GLY A 40 11.71 1.20 -0.58
C GLY A 40 10.92 0.37 -1.56
N THR A 41 10.80 -0.95 -1.42
CA THR A 41 10.05 -1.80 -2.35
C THR A 41 8.87 -2.50 -1.66
N TYR A 42 7.77 -2.67 -2.41
CA TYR A 42 6.62 -3.47 -2.00
C TYR A 42 5.98 -4.17 -3.21
N GLU A 43 5.59 -5.44 -3.05
CA GLU A 43 4.96 -6.22 -4.12
C GLU A 43 3.64 -6.82 -3.62
N THR A 44 2.58 -6.69 -4.42
CA THR A 44 1.28 -7.25 -4.04
C THR A 44 0.39 -7.51 -5.24
N ASN A 45 -0.44 -8.54 -5.15
CA ASN A 45 -1.57 -8.80 -6.04
C ASN A 45 -2.93 -8.51 -5.39
N ASP A 46 -2.93 -8.05 -4.13
CA ASP A 46 -4.16 -7.85 -3.37
C ASP A 46 -4.91 -6.62 -3.89
N LYS A 47 -6.18 -6.81 -4.27
CA LYS A 47 -6.98 -5.75 -4.90
C LYS A 47 -7.21 -4.55 -3.98
N GLU A 48 -7.32 -4.74 -2.67
CA GLU A 48 -7.50 -3.63 -1.72
C GLU A 48 -6.21 -2.82 -1.59
N GLU A 49 -5.07 -3.50 -1.51
CA GLU A 49 -3.75 -2.85 -1.45
C GLU A 49 -3.45 -2.07 -2.73
N LEU A 50 -3.72 -2.66 -3.89
CA LEU A 50 -3.55 -2.01 -5.19
C LEU A 50 -4.43 -0.77 -5.32
N LYS A 51 -5.68 -0.83 -4.82
CA LYS A 51 -6.56 0.34 -4.82
C LYS A 51 -5.96 1.48 -4.00
N VAL A 52 -5.39 1.18 -2.83
CA VAL A 52 -4.77 2.19 -1.95
C VAL A 52 -3.49 2.76 -2.55
N LEU A 53 -2.63 1.92 -3.14
CA LEU A 53 -1.37 2.35 -3.73
C LEU A 53 -1.56 3.19 -5.00
N ARG A 54 -2.64 2.94 -5.75
CA ARG A 54 -3.00 3.68 -6.97
C ARG A 54 -3.99 4.82 -6.71
N ASP A 55 -4.39 5.05 -5.46
CA ASP A 55 -5.38 6.08 -5.11
C ASP A 55 -4.76 7.49 -5.24
N PRO A 56 -5.20 8.30 -6.22
CA PRO A 56 -4.66 9.65 -6.39
C PRO A 56 -5.06 10.58 -5.23
N GLU A 57 -6.19 10.35 -4.56
CA GLU A 57 -6.69 11.19 -3.48
C GLU A 57 -5.84 11.06 -2.21
N ARG A 58 -5.13 9.95 -2.05
CA ARG A 58 -4.22 9.73 -0.92
C ARG A 58 -2.87 10.42 -1.08
N GLY A 59 -2.57 10.96 -2.26
CA GLY A 59 -1.36 11.76 -2.50
C GLY A 59 -0.05 10.96 -2.55
N PHE A 60 -0.10 9.63 -2.58
CA PHE A 60 1.11 8.80 -2.61
C PHE A 60 1.84 8.81 -3.95
N GLY A 61 1.17 9.19 -5.04
CA GLY A 61 1.75 9.25 -6.40
C GLY A 61 2.93 10.20 -6.55
N ALA A 62 3.22 11.05 -5.56
CA ALA A 62 4.43 11.87 -5.53
C ALA A 62 5.69 11.10 -5.09
N TYR A 63 5.53 9.98 -4.39
CA TYR A 63 6.63 9.28 -3.72
C TYR A 63 6.68 7.78 -4.00
N ILE A 64 5.55 7.17 -4.40
CA ILE A 64 5.41 5.75 -4.71
C ILE A 64 5.12 5.58 -6.20
N PHE A 65 5.91 4.75 -6.86
CA PHE A 65 5.81 4.49 -8.30
C PHE A 65 5.63 3.00 -8.53
N GLU A 66 4.62 2.65 -9.30
CA GLU A 66 4.49 1.28 -9.82
C GLU A 66 5.56 1.07 -10.91
N GLU A 67 6.44 0.10 -10.71
CA GLU A 67 7.30 -0.42 -11.78
C GLU A 67 6.40 -1.07 -12.82
N LYS A 68 6.18 -0.36 -13.93
CA LYS A 68 5.73 -1.01 -15.15
C LYS A 68 6.92 -1.81 -15.66
N GLU A 69 6.74 -3.10 -15.92
CA GLU A 69 7.68 -3.83 -16.77
C GLU A 69 7.70 -3.10 -18.13
N GLU A 70 8.70 -2.25 -18.35
CA GLU A 70 9.05 -1.81 -19.70
C GLU A 70 9.58 -3.03 -20.44
N GLY A 71 8.65 -3.73 -21.09
CA GLY A 71 8.89 -4.99 -21.77
C GLY A 71 7.79 -5.32 -22.77
N ALA A 72 7.47 -4.38 -23.66
CA ALA A 72 6.97 -4.66 -25.01
C ALA A 72 7.08 -3.37 -25.84
N GLU A 73 7.94 -3.41 -26.85
CA GLU A 73 8.01 -2.49 -28.01
C GLU A 73 6.64 -2.08 -28.57
#